data_AF-A0AAD8J7P9-F1
#
_entry.id   AF-A0AAD8J7P9-F1
#
_cell.length_a   1.000
_cell.length_b   1.000
_cell.length_c   1.000
_cell.angle_alpha   90.00
_cell.angle_beta   90.00
_cell.angle_gamma   90.00
#
_symmetry.space_group_name_H-M   'P 1'
#
loop_
_entity.id
_entity.type
_entity.pdbx_description
1 polymer ?
#
loop_
_entity_poly.entity_id
_entity_poly.type
_entity_poly.pdbx_seq_one_letter_code
_entity_poly.pdbx_strand_id
1 'polypeptide(L)'
;MEINALAQQALINADGIIELSFSPGKYSIEFSSVAYDKLWRFDHQALPADLVSRGMAEEDPNAPHGLKLIIEDYPYANDGLILWDCIKQWVAYYVNHYYPKPSLVETDEELQAWWEEIRTFGYGDKKDEPWWPNLKTPEDLVGIITTIIWVTSGHHASVNFGQYDFAAYMPNRPTISRVKMPSEDPTDESWYKFELRPEDELLSTFPTQLQA
;
A
#
# COMPACT_ATOMS: atom_id res chain seq x y z
N MET A 1 14.73 6.97 -6.16
CA MET A 1 14.67 8.36 -5.65
C MET A 1 14.22 9.36 -6.71
N GLU A 2 14.74 9.30 -7.94
CA GLU A 2 14.40 10.26 -9.01
C GLU A 2 12.90 10.41 -9.26
N ILE A 3 12.16 9.30 -9.41
CA ILE A 3 10.71 9.36 -9.62
C ILE A 3 9.97 10.03 -8.46
N ASN A 4 10.44 9.87 -7.22
CA ASN A 4 9.83 10.53 -6.06
C ASN A 4 10.10 12.04 -6.06
N ALA A 5 11.31 12.47 -6.46
CA ALA A 5 11.63 13.88 -6.59
C ALA A 5 10.80 14.55 -7.71
N LEU A 6 10.64 13.87 -8.84
CA LEU A 6 9.75 14.32 -9.91
C LEU A 6 8.28 14.36 -9.47
N ALA A 7 7.85 13.36 -8.69
CA ALA A 7 6.50 13.36 -8.12
C ALA A 7 6.29 14.56 -7.18
N GLN A 8 7.25 14.87 -6.31
CA GLN A 8 7.20 16.06 -5.44
C GLN A 8 7.13 17.36 -6.23
N GLN A 9 7.73 17.41 -7.43
CA GLN A 9 7.75 18.61 -8.26
C GLN A 9 6.49 18.79 -9.11
N ALA A 10 5.90 17.70 -9.62
CA ALA A 10 4.88 17.77 -10.67
C ALA A 10 3.60 16.94 -10.41
N LEU A 11 3.65 15.97 -9.50
CA LEU A 11 2.52 15.05 -9.25
C LEU A 11 1.74 15.45 -7.98
N ILE A 12 2.45 15.58 -6.86
CA ILE A 12 1.88 15.76 -5.51
C ILE A 12 2.13 17.14 -4.91
N ASN A 13 2.65 18.09 -5.70
CA ASN A 13 2.76 19.48 -5.30
C ASN A 13 1.40 20.18 -5.28
N ALA A 14 1.36 21.36 -4.65
CA ALA A 14 0.23 22.28 -4.73
C ALA A 14 -0.11 22.59 -6.20
N ASP A 15 -1.39 22.49 -6.55
CA ASP A 15 -1.89 22.61 -7.94
C ASP A 15 -1.28 21.57 -8.91
N GLY A 16 -0.70 20.49 -8.39
CA GLY A 16 -0.18 19.37 -9.16
C GLY A 16 -1.28 18.42 -9.66
N ILE A 17 -0.88 17.40 -10.40
CA ILE A 17 -1.81 16.45 -11.05
C ILE A 17 -2.78 15.81 -10.04
N ILE A 18 -2.29 15.36 -8.87
CA ILE A 18 -3.14 14.70 -7.87
C ILE A 18 -4.18 15.67 -7.30
N GLU A 19 -3.78 16.88 -6.92
CA GLU A 19 -4.73 17.87 -6.37
C GLU A 19 -5.80 18.29 -7.37
N LEU A 20 -5.46 18.37 -8.66
CA LEU A 20 -6.40 18.79 -9.69
C LEU A 20 -7.34 17.66 -10.15
N SER A 21 -6.94 16.40 -9.97
CA SER A 21 -7.59 15.24 -10.59
C SER A 21 -8.18 14.23 -9.60
N PHE A 22 -8.07 14.46 -8.28
CA PHE A 22 -8.64 13.58 -7.25
C PHE A 22 -9.52 14.34 -6.25
N SER A 23 -10.57 13.68 -5.76
CA SER A 23 -11.59 14.25 -4.87
C SER A 23 -11.07 15.03 -3.65
N PRO A 24 -9.99 14.63 -2.95
CA PRO A 24 -9.54 15.39 -1.79
C PRO A 24 -8.93 16.76 -2.14
N GLY A 25 -8.59 17.02 -3.40
CA GLY A 25 -7.99 18.29 -3.83
C GLY A 25 -6.71 18.61 -3.05
N LYS A 26 -6.60 19.85 -2.57
CA LYS A 26 -5.48 20.31 -1.70
C LYS A 26 -5.27 19.51 -0.41
N TYR A 27 -6.23 18.67 -0.01
CA TYR A 27 -6.13 17.82 1.17
C TYR A 27 -5.56 16.43 0.86
N SER A 28 -5.25 16.13 -0.40
CA SER A 28 -4.80 14.79 -0.83
C SER A 28 -3.55 14.30 -0.10
N ILE A 29 -2.55 15.16 0.07
CA ILE A 29 -1.29 14.77 0.73
C ILE A 29 -1.44 14.75 2.26
N GLU A 30 -2.19 15.69 2.84
CA GLU A 30 -2.53 15.65 4.26
C GLU A 30 -3.27 14.35 4.63
N PHE A 31 -4.19 13.89 3.78
CA PHE A 31 -4.89 12.62 3.99
C PHE A 31 -3.93 11.44 4.08
N SER A 32 -2.89 11.41 3.24
CA SER A 32 -1.86 10.36 3.30
C SER A 32 -1.05 10.39 4.60
N SER A 33 -0.79 11.58 5.15
CA SER A 33 -0.13 11.74 6.46
C SER A 33 -0.99 11.21 7.61
N VAL A 34 -2.30 11.49 7.60
CA VAL A 34 -3.24 10.93 8.58
C VAL A 34 -3.30 9.40 8.46
N ALA A 35 -3.33 8.86 7.23
CA ALA A 35 -3.29 7.42 7.00
C ALA A 35 -1.99 6.79 7.50
N TYR A 36 -0.84 7.45 7.27
CA TYR A 36 0.44 7.01 7.81
C TYR A 36 0.41 6.94 9.34
N ASP A 37 -0.06 7.99 10.04
CA ASP A 37 -0.20 8.01 11.49
C ASP A 37 -1.05 6.84 12.01
N LYS A 38 -2.22 6.62 11.38
CA LYS A 38 -3.23 5.69 11.91
C LYS A 38 -3.04 4.24 11.49
N LEU A 39 -2.51 3.99 10.30
CA LEU A 39 -2.60 2.68 9.66
C LEU A 39 -1.23 2.07 9.34
N TRP A 40 -0.21 2.89 9.08
CA TRP A 40 1.08 2.35 8.64
C TRP A 40 1.88 1.75 9.79
N ARG A 41 2.32 0.51 9.57
CA ARG A 41 3.24 -0.23 10.44
C ARG A 41 4.13 -1.11 9.57
N PHE A 42 5.42 -1.18 9.88
CA PHE A 42 6.39 -1.95 9.10
C PHE A 42 6.11 -3.45 9.12
N ASP A 43 5.75 -4.00 10.28
CA ASP A 43 5.46 -5.42 10.45
C ASP A 43 4.26 -5.89 9.62
N HIS A 44 3.29 -5.01 9.38
CA HIS A 44 2.15 -5.27 8.50
C HIS A 44 2.45 -5.07 7.01
N GLN A 45 3.64 -4.59 6.61
CA GLN A 45 3.98 -4.50 5.19
C GLN A 45 4.44 -5.85 4.60
N ALA A 46 4.73 -6.83 5.46
CA ALA A 46 4.95 -8.21 5.03
C ALA A 46 3.62 -8.80 4.52
N LEU A 47 3.60 -9.37 3.31
CA LEU A 47 2.36 -9.88 2.71
C LEU A 47 1.58 -10.86 3.62
N PRO A 48 2.22 -11.86 4.27
CA PRO A 48 1.51 -12.73 5.20
C PRO A 48 0.83 -11.98 6.35
N ALA A 49 1.55 -11.04 6.97
CA ALA A 49 1.04 -10.24 8.08
C ALA A 49 -0.08 -9.29 7.65
N ASP A 50 0.04 -8.67 6.46
CA ASP A 50 -1.03 -7.87 5.85
C ASP A 50 -2.32 -8.68 5.71
N LEU A 51 -2.23 -9.87 5.09
CA LEU A 51 -3.38 -10.74 4.85
C LEU A 51 -4.07 -11.15 6.16
N VAL A 52 -3.31 -11.54 7.18
CA VAL A 52 -3.86 -11.88 8.50
C VAL A 52 -4.48 -10.64 9.16
N SER A 53 -3.79 -9.50 9.15
CA SER A 53 -4.25 -8.28 9.81
C SER A 53 -5.57 -7.73 9.26
N ARG A 54 -5.83 -7.95 7.96
CA ARG A 54 -7.07 -7.56 7.30
C ARG A 54 -8.16 -8.64 7.37
N GLY A 55 -7.90 -9.76 8.05
CA GLY A 55 -8.84 -10.89 8.16
C GLY A 55 -9.03 -11.65 6.84
N MET A 56 -8.03 -11.62 5.95
CA MET A 56 -8.05 -12.33 4.67
C MET A 56 -7.35 -13.68 4.71
N ALA A 57 -6.64 -13.98 5.80
CA ALA A 57 -6.00 -15.28 6.05
C ALA A 57 -5.92 -15.57 7.55
N GLU A 58 -5.77 -16.85 7.88
CA GLU A 58 -5.42 -17.34 9.22
C GLU A 58 -4.09 -18.09 9.15
N GLU A 59 -3.29 -18.04 10.24
CA GLU A 59 -2.09 -18.86 10.34
C GLU A 59 -2.46 -20.35 10.41
N ASP A 60 -1.92 -21.14 9.49
CA ASP A 60 -2.04 -22.59 9.49
C ASP A 60 -0.70 -23.20 9.05
N PRO A 61 0.08 -23.76 9.99
CA PRO A 61 1.38 -24.38 9.69
C PRO A 61 1.30 -25.54 8.67
N ASN A 62 0.11 -26.11 8.44
CA ASN A 62 -0.09 -27.20 7.49
C ASN A 62 -0.56 -26.70 6.12
N ALA A 63 -0.94 -25.43 6.00
CA ALA A 63 -1.34 -24.84 4.73
C ALA A 63 -0.12 -24.38 3.92
N PRO A 64 -0.23 -24.29 2.58
CA PRO A 64 0.79 -23.65 1.76
C PRO A 64 1.13 -22.26 2.29
N HIS A 65 2.42 -21.90 2.27
CA HIS A 65 2.92 -20.60 2.76
C HIS A 65 2.66 -20.34 4.26
N GLY A 66 2.21 -21.34 5.02
CA GLY A 66 1.85 -21.21 6.44
C GLY A 66 0.55 -20.45 6.69
N LEU A 67 -0.27 -20.24 5.65
CA LEU A 67 -1.50 -19.46 5.71
C LEU A 67 -2.67 -20.16 5.03
N LYS A 68 -3.83 -20.12 5.68
CA LYS A 68 -5.11 -20.48 5.10
C LYS A 68 -5.87 -19.21 4.69
N LEU A 69 -6.06 -19.00 3.39
CA LEU A 69 -6.84 -17.86 2.90
C LEU A 69 -8.33 -18.02 3.20
N ILE A 70 -8.99 -16.91 3.52
CA ILE A 70 -10.45 -16.87 3.69
C ILE A 70 -11.16 -16.96 2.33
N ILE A 71 -10.57 -16.35 1.30
CA ILE A 71 -10.99 -16.50 -0.09
C ILE A 71 -9.94 -17.36 -0.77
N GLU A 72 -10.30 -18.60 -1.08
CA GLU A 72 -9.37 -19.58 -1.67
C GLU A 72 -8.82 -19.09 -3.02
N ASP A 73 -9.69 -18.57 -3.89
CA ASP A 73 -9.30 -18.00 -5.18
C ASP A 73 -9.15 -16.48 -5.08
N TYR A 74 -8.14 -16.03 -4.34
CA TYR A 74 -7.75 -14.63 -4.26
C TYR A 74 -6.43 -14.40 -5.03
N PRO A 75 -6.48 -13.95 -6.30
CA PRO A 75 -5.30 -13.93 -7.19
C PRO A 75 -4.11 -13.14 -6.64
N TYR A 76 -4.33 -11.92 -6.11
CA TYR A 76 -3.26 -11.12 -5.53
C TYR A 76 -2.56 -11.84 -4.36
N ALA A 77 -3.33 -12.50 -3.49
CA ALA A 77 -2.77 -13.22 -2.35
C ALA A 77 -2.05 -14.50 -2.79
N ASN A 78 -2.68 -15.30 -3.65
CA ASN A 78 -2.12 -16.56 -4.16
C ASN A 78 -0.79 -16.32 -4.89
N ASP A 79 -0.77 -15.43 -5.87
CA ASP A 79 0.43 -15.15 -6.66
C ASP A 79 1.48 -14.41 -5.81
N GLY A 80 1.02 -13.49 -4.95
CA GLY A 80 1.87 -12.74 -4.04
C GLY A 80 2.60 -13.63 -3.05
N LEU A 81 1.93 -14.64 -2.48
CA LEU A 81 2.53 -15.55 -1.50
C LEU A 81 3.60 -16.46 -2.12
N ILE A 82 3.42 -16.87 -3.38
CA ILE A 82 4.46 -17.58 -4.14
C ILE A 82 5.70 -16.69 -4.28
N LEU A 83 5.51 -15.45 -4.74
CA LEU A 83 6.62 -14.51 -4.92
C LEU A 83 7.30 -14.16 -3.59
N TRP A 84 6.51 -13.95 -2.53
CA TRP A 84 7.00 -13.71 -1.18
C TRP A 84 7.90 -14.84 -0.68
N ASP A 85 7.48 -16.09 -0.85
CA ASP A 85 8.28 -17.25 -0.45
C ASP A 85 9.58 -17.38 -1.25
N CYS A 86 9.55 -17.10 -2.56
CA CYS A 86 10.76 -17.05 -3.37
C CYS A 86 11.74 -15.97 -2.88
N ILE A 87 11.25 -14.76 -2.60
CA ILE A 87 12.07 -13.67 -2.05
C ILE A 87 12.63 -14.10 -0.69
N LYS A 88 11.79 -14.57 0.23
CA LYS A 88 12.18 -14.98 1.58
C LYS A 88 13.23 -16.08 1.55
N GLN A 89 13.08 -17.07 0.66
CA GLN A 89 14.05 -18.15 0.50
C GLN A 89 15.40 -17.64 0.00
N TRP A 90 15.41 -16.74 -1.01
CA TRP A 90 16.63 -16.11 -1.50
C TRP A 90 17.31 -15.29 -0.39
N VAL A 91 16.53 -14.47 0.34
CA VAL A 91 17.05 -13.61 1.42
C VAL A 91 17.63 -14.49 2.51
N ALA A 92 16.91 -15.54 2.93
CA ALA A 92 17.38 -16.48 3.93
C ALA A 92 18.69 -17.17 3.53
N TYR A 93 18.83 -17.59 2.27
CA TYR A 93 20.08 -18.17 1.79
C TYR A 93 21.23 -17.17 1.87
N TYR A 94 21.02 -15.94 1.40
CA TYR A 94 22.04 -14.88 1.41
C TYR A 94 22.42 -14.47 2.84
N VAL A 95 21.43 -14.14 3.67
CA VAL A 95 21.64 -13.71 5.06
C VAL A 95 22.35 -14.80 5.85
N ASN A 96 21.91 -16.05 5.77
CA ASN A 96 22.54 -17.14 6.54
C ASN A 96 23.97 -17.46 6.09
N HIS A 97 24.38 -17.05 4.88
CA HIS A 97 25.77 -17.17 4.45
C HIS A 97 26.69 -16.22 5.23
N TYR A 98 26.27 -14.96 5.43
CA TYR A 98 27.08 -13.93 6.10
C TYR A 98 26.84 -13.86 7.61
N TYR A 99 25.61 -14.15 8.05
CA TYR A 99 25.17 -14.06 9.44
C TYR A 99 24.60 -15.39 9.94
N PRO A 100 25.39 -16.48 10.01
CA PRO A 100 24.89 -17.78 10.49
C PRO A 100 24.55 -17.83 11.99
N LYS A 101 24.79 -16.76 12.75
CA LYS A 101 24.58 -16.69 14.20
C LYS A 101 24.10 -15.30 14.63
N PRO A 102 23.20 -15.19 15.63
CA PRO A 102 22.74 -13.89 16.16
C PRO A 102 23.85 -12.92 16.52
N SER A 103 24.93 -13.41 17.15
CA SER A 103 26.05 -12.56 17.54
C SER A 103 26.65 -11.77 16.38
N LEU A 104 26.66 -12.31 15.16
CA LEU A 104 27.20 -11.61 13.99
C LEU A 104 26.29 -10.47 13.51
N VAL A 105 24.98 -10.58 13.73
CA VAL A 105 24.02 -9.50 13.45
C VAL A 105 24.14 -8.40 14.51
N GLU A 106 24.22 -8.79 15.78
CA GLU A 106 24.28 -7.84 16.91
C GLU A 106 25.58 -7.04 16.95
N THR A 107 26.71 -7.64 16.54
CA THR A 107 28.01 -6.95 16.56
C THR A 107 28.36 -6.21 15.27
N ASP A 108 27.51 -6.28 14.24
CA ASP A 108 27.73 -5.56 12.99
C ASP A 108 27.31 -4.09 13.15
N GLU A 109 28.29 -3.22 13.37
CA GLU A 109 28.06 -1.80 13.65
C GLU A 109 27.38 -1.07 12.48
N GLU A 110 27.69 -1.43 11.23
CA GLU A 110 27.08 -0.81 10.05
C GLU A 110 25.61 -1.22 9.92
N LEU A 111 25.32 -2.52 10.12
CA LEU A 111 23.97 -3.04 10.04
C LEU A 111 23.06 -2.48 11.16
N GLN A 112 23.59 -2.40 12.38
CA GLN A 112 22.86 -1.82 13.52
C GLN A 112 22.61 -0.32 13.30
N ALA A 113 23.62 0.43 12.84
CA ALA A 113 23.47 1.86 12.55
C ALA A 113 22.47 2.12 11.42
N TRP A 114 22.49 1.30 10.36
CA TRP A 114 21.54 1.39 9.25
C TRP A 114 20.09 1.24 9.69
N TRP A 115 19.79 0.23 10.51
CA TRP A 115 18.43 -0.01 10.98
C TRP A 115 17.97 1.03 11.99
N GLU A 116 18.87 1.46 12.88
CA GLU A 116 18.61 2.55 13.81
C GLU A 116 18.27 3.85 13.06
N GLU A 117 19.04 4.19 12.01
CA GLU A 117 18.80 5.39 11.20
C GLU A 117 17.44 5.34 10.48
N ILE A 118 17.09 4.20 9.87
CA ILE A 118 15.76 4.01 9.27
C ILE A 118 14.66 4.27 10.29
N ARG A 119 14.74 3.68 11.49
CA ARG A 119 13.69 3.79 12.50
C ARG A 119 13.62 5.19 13.12
N THR A 120 14.75 5.78 13.46
CA THR A 120 14.81 7.00 14.27
C THR A 120 14.86 8.29 13.47
N PHE A 121 15.40 8.26 12.26
CA PHE A 121 15.44 9.42 11.35
C PHE A 121 14.51 9.23 10.16
N GLY A 122 14.58 8.08 9.47
CA GLY A 122 13.74 7.82 8.29
C GLY A 122 12.24 7.79 8.61
N TYR A 123 11.87 7.11 9.68
CA TYR A 123 10.51 7.00 10.20
C TYR A 123 10.41 7.58 11.62
N GLY A 124 11.12 8.68 11.88
CA GLY A 124 11.29 9.26 13.23
C GLY A 124 9.97 9.53 13.98
N ASP A 125 8.89 9.87 13.27
CA ASP A 125 7.56 10.08 13.85
C ASP A 125 6.95 8.81 14.48
N LYS A 126 7.48 7.63 14.13
CA LYS A 126 7.04 6.31 14.61
C LYS A 126 8.16 5.53 15.30
N LYS A 127 9.27 6.17 15.66
CA LYS A 127 10.46 5.50 16.19
C LYS A 127 10.23 4.68 17.47
N ASP A 128 9.26 5.10 18.29
CA ASP A 128 8.96 4.50 19.61
C ASP A 128 7.86 3.42 19.54
N GLU A 129 7.37 3.10 18.35
CA GLU A 129 6.33 2.10 18.17
C GLU A 129 6.84 0.67 18.47
N PRO A 130 6.06 -0.17 19.18
CA PRO A 130 6.55 -1.44 19.71
C PRO A 130 6.70 -2.55 18.65
N TRP A 131 6.15 -2.32 17.45
CA TRP A 131 6.12 -3.33 16.38
C TRP A 131 7.37 -3.32 15.50
N TRP A 132 8.31 -2.39 15.71
CA TRP A 132 9.58 -2.41 14.99
C TRP A 132 10.37 -3.69 15.32
N PRO A 133 10.85 -4.42 14.30
CA PRO A 133 11.83 -5.49 14.50
C PRO A 133 13.08 -4.99 15.25
N ASN A 134 13.61 -5.82 16.14
CA ASN A 134 14.76 -5.46 16.99
C ASN A 134 16.13 -5.68 16.33
N LEU A 135 16.16 -6.35 15.17
CA LEU A 135 17.38 -6.69 14.41
C LEU A 135 18.48 -7.33 15.29
N LYS A 136 18.17 -8.48 15.90
CA LYS A 136 19.12 -9.23 16.74
C LYS A 136 19.49 -10.59 16.17
N THR A 137 18.61 -11.17 15.38
CA THR A 137 18.79 -12.52 14.83
C THR A 137 18.88 -12.49 13.30
N PRO A 138 19.47 -13.54 12.69
CA PRO A 138 19.40 -13.72 11.25
C PRO A 138 17.95 -13.74 10.76
N GLU A 139 17.04 -14.33 11.52
CA GLU A 139 15.61 -14.36 11.21
C GLU A 139 14.97 -12.96 11.19
N ASP A 140 15.34 -12.08 12.13
CA ASP A 140 14.90 -10.67 12.11
C ASP A 140 15.35 -9.98 10.83
N LEU A 141 16.64 -10.13 10.47
CA LEU A 141 17.22 -9.53 9.28
C LEU A 141 16.57 -10.07 8.00
N VAL A 142 16.30 -11.39 7.95
CA VAL A 142 15.56 -12.01 6.84
C VAL A 142 14.19 -11.39 6.70
N GLY A 143 13.45 -11.24 7.80
CA GLY A 143 12.12 -10.62 7.79
C GLY A 143 12.16 -9.18 7.28
N ILE A 144 13.07 -8.36 7.81
CA ILE A 144 13.24 -6.96 7.43
C ILE A 144 13.55 -6.82 5.93
N ILE A 145 14.57 -7.54 5.44
CA ILE A 145 14.99 -7.45 4.04
C ILE A 145 13.90 -7.99 3.10
N THR A 146 13.26 -9.10 3.46
CA THR A 146 12.16 -9.68 2.66
C THR A 146 11.02 -8.66 2.50
N THR A 147 10.62 -7.99 3.59
CA THR A 147 9.59 -6.95 3.55
C THR A 147 9.99 -5.78 2.66
N ILE A 148 11.22 -5.28 2.76
CA ILE A 148 11.71 -4.16 1.94
C ILE A 148 11.70 -4.55 0.44
N ILE A 149 12.22 -5.73 0.10
CA ILE A 149 12.24 -6.21 -1.28
C ILE A 149 10.81 -6.40 -1.79
N TRP A 150 9.92 -7.00 -0.99
CA TRP A 150 8.51 -7.19 -1.35
C TRP A 150 7.81 -5.86 -1.66
N VAL A 151 7.92 -4.87 -0.77
CA VAL A 151 7.29 -3.56 -0.92
C VAL A 151 7.76 -2.88 -2.20
N THR A 152 9.06 -2.93 -2.48
CA THR A 152 9.69 -2.26 -3.63
C THR A 152 9.57 -3.03 -4.94
N SER A 153 9.10 -4.28 -4.92
CA SER A 153 8.91 -5.13 -6.10
C SER A 153 7.46 -5.57 -6.25
N GLY A 154 7.08 -6.71 -5.67
CA GLY A 154 5.77 -7.35 -5.84
C GLY A 154 4.60 -6.46 -5.45
N HIS A 155 4.68 -5.79 -4.30
CA HIS A 155 3.62 -4.89 -3.86
C HIS A 155 3.50 -3.65 -4.75
N HIS A 156 4.60 -2.95 -5.02
CA HIS A 156 4.58 -1.79 -5.93
C HIS A 156 4.03 -2.18 -7.31
N ALA A 157 4.47 -3.30 -7.87
CA ALA A 157 3.99 -3.78 -9.16
C ALA A 157 2.47 -4.03 -9.18
N SER A 158 1.91 -4.64 -8.12
CA SER A 158 0.49 -4.99 -8.04
C SER A 158 -0.43 -3.77 -7.97
N VAL A 159 0.05 -2.64 -7.42
CA VAL A 159 -0.74 -1.40 -7.32
C VAL A 159 -0.45 -0.37 -8.42
N ASN A 160 0.65 -0.56 -9.16
CA ASN A 160 1.11 0.40 -10.18
C ASN A 160 0.71 0.00 -11.61
N PHE A 161 1.09 -1.20 -12.07
CA PHE A 161 1.00 -1.50 -13.51
C PHE A 161 -0.42 -1.69 -14.04
N GLY A 162 -1.37 -2.05 -13.17
CA GLY A 162 -2.79 -2.13 -13.54
C GLY A 162 -3.52 -0.79 -13.55
N GLN A 163 -2.86 0.34 -13.21
CA GLN A 163 -3.55 1.64 -13.13
C GLN A 163 -4.25 1.99 -14.44
N TYR A 164 -3.58 1.90 -15.59
CA TYR A 164 -4.21 2.25 -16.86
C TYR A 164 -5.28 1.23 -17.27
N ASP A 165 -4.97 -0.06 -17.18
CA ASP A 165 -5.88 -1.13 -17.62
C ASP A 165 -7.25 -1.09 -16.92
N PHE A 166 -7.28 -0.72 -15.64
CA PHE A 166 -8.52 -0.59 -14.87
C PHE A 166 -9.06 0.84 -14.79
N ALA A 167 -8.21 1.87 -14.81
CA ALA A 167 -8.65 3.25 -14.56
C ALA A 167 -8.79 4.12 -15.80
N ALA A 168 -8.27 3.73 -16.96
CA ALA A 168 -8.37 4.52 -18.18
C ALA A 168 -9.83 4.69 -18.67
N TYR A 169 -10.71 3.78 -18.27
CA TYR A 169 -12.16 3.95 -18.43
C TYR A 169 -12.74 4.53 -17.13
N MET A 170 -12.93 5.86 -17.09
CA MET A 170 -13.30 6.57 -15.85
C MET A 170 -14.52 6.02 -15.11
N PRO A 171 -15.59 5.55 -15.79
CA PRO A 171 -16.72 4.95 -15.07
C PRO A 171 -16.33 3.72 -14.23
N ASN A 172 -15.25 3.01 -14.57
CA ASN A 172 -14.76 1.86 -13.79
C ASN A 172 -13.95 2.28 -12.55
N ARG A 173 -13.22 3.40 -12.60
CA ARG A 173 -12.44 3.91 -11.46
C ARG A 173 -12.42 5.45 -11.41
N PRO A 174 -13.54 6.10 -11.05
CA PRO A 174 -13.61 7.54 -11.02
C PRO A 174 -12.75 8.11 -9.88
N THR A 175 -11.91 9.10 -10.19
CA THR A 175 -11.03 9.77 -9.22
C THR A 175 -11.69 10.95 -8.51
N ILE A 176 -12.79 11.46 -9.08
CA ILE A 176 -13.59 12.57 -8.56
C ILE A 176 -15.07 12.17 -8.57
N SER A 177 -15.77 12.49 -7.46
CA SER A 177 -17.21 12.66 -7.43
C SER A 177 -17.57 14.14 -7.31
N ARG A 178 -18.27 14.70 -8.30
CA ARG A 178 -18.57 16.15 -8.41
C ARG A 178 -19.91 16.56 -7.83
N VAL A 179 -20.88 15.65 -7.79
CA VAL A 179 -22.23 15.92 -7.27
C VAL A 179 -22.55 14.98 -6.12
N LYS A 180 -23.51 15.38 -5.29
CA LYS A 180 -24.03 14.52 -4.22
C LYS A 180 -24.97 13.49 -4.81
N MET A 181 -25.20 12.40 -4.09
CA MET A 181 -26.30 11.49 -4.41
C MET A 181 -27.62 12.28 -4.43
N PRO A 182 -28.46 12.10 -5.47
CA PRO A 182 -29.82 12.65 -5.49
C PRO A 182 -30.61 12.22 -4.25
N SER A 183 -31.42 13.11 -3.70
CA SER A 183 -32.28 12.83 -2.55
C SER A 183 -33.70 12.48 -3.01
N GLU A 184 -34.34 11.47 -2.44
CA GLU A 184 -35.77 11.15 -2.68
C GLU A 184 -36.75 12.23 -2.17
N ASP A 185 -36.23 13.40 -1.77
CA ASP A 185 -37.06 14.53 -1.41
C ASP A 185 -37.84 14.99 -2.66
N PRO A 186 -39.18 15.04 -2.62
CA PRO A 186 -39.99 15.43 -3.76
C PRO A 186 -39.75 16.89 -4.23
N THR A 187 -39.04 17.70 -3.45
CA THR A 187 -38.60 19.05 -3.84
C THR A 187 -37.24 19.08 -4.53
N ASP A 188 -36.51 17.96 -4.54
CA ASP A 188 -35.22 17.81 -5.21
C ASP A 188 -35.43 17.38 -6.67
N GLU A 189 -35.23 18.33 -7.59
CA GLU A 189 -35.32 18.04 -9.03
C GLU A 189 -34.29 17.00 -9.51
N SER A 190 -33.17 16.80 -8.78
CA SER A 190 -32.14 15.82 -9.17
C SER A 190 -32.67 14.40 -9.13
N TRP A 191 -33.60 14.09 -8.21
CA TRP A 191 -34.26 12.78 -8.16
C TRP A 191 -35.09 12.50 -9.40
N TYR A 192 -35.91 13.46 -9.81
CA TYR A 192 -36.70 13.33 -11.04
C TYR A 192 -35.82 13.24 -12.29
N LYS A 193 -34.71 13.99 -12.34
CA LYS A 193 -33.73 13.92 -13.44
C LYS A 193 -33.04 12.56 -13.49
N PHE A 194 -32.68 12.01 -12.34
CA PHE A 194 -32.13 10.66 -12.22
C PHE A 194 -33.13 9.58 -12.66
N GLU A 195 -34.40 9.67 -12.26
CA GLU A 195 -35.44 8.71 -12.69
C GLU A 195 -35.64 8.72 -14.22
N LEU A 196 -35.59 9.90 -14.85
CA LEU A 196 -35.75 10.02 -16.29
C LEU A 196 -34.50 9.65 -17.10
N ARG A 197 -33.32 10.07 -16.62
CA ARG A 197 -32.03 9.97 -17.33
C ARG A 197 -30.90 9.65 -16.35
N PRO A 198 -30.87 8.43 -15.79
CA PRO A 198 -29.88 8.06 -14.77
C PRO A 198 -28.43 8.11 -15.27
N GLU A 199 -28.23 7.88 -16.57
CA GLU A 199 -26.92 7.97 -17.23
C GLU A 199 -26.34 9.39 -17.19
N ASP A 200 -27.17 10.41 -17.43
CA ASP A 200 -26.73 11.81 -17.42
C ASP A 200 -26.29 12.22 -16.00
N GLU A 201 -27.03 11.80 -14.98
CA GLU A 201 -26.73 12.10 -13.58
C GLU A 201 -25.46 11.36 -13.12
N LEU A 202 -25.30 10.10 -13.50
CA LEU A 202 -24.08 9.33 -13.25
C LEU A 202 -22.85 9.99 -13.91
N LEU A 203 -22.96 10.42 -15.17
CA LEU A 203 -21.89 11.12 -15.88
C LEU A 203 -21.59 12.50 -15.24
N SER A 204 -22.59 13.16 -14.67
CA SER A 204 -22.40 14.41 -13.93
C SER A 204 -21.56 14.22 -12.66
N THR A 205 -21.56 13.00 -12.10
CA THR A 205 -20.79 12.63 -10.92
C THR A 205 -19.31 12.45 -11.23
N PHE A 206 -18.96 11.84 -12.38
CA PHE A 206 -17.58 11.55 -12.78
C PHE A 206 -16.74 12.79 -13.08
N PRO A 207 -15.39 12.68 -13.13
CA PRO A 207 -14.52 13.79 -13.53
C PRO A 207 -14.93 14.42 -14.86
N THR A 208 -14.70 15.72 -15.02
CA THR A 208 -14.84 16.37 -16.34
C THR A 208 -13.78 15.84 -17.32
N GLN A 209 -13.96 16.07 -18.63
CA GLN A 209 -12.96 15.69 -19.63
C GLN A 209 -11.58 16.32 -19.43
N LEU A 210 -11.50 17.46 -18.72
CA LEU A 210 -10.22 18.10 -18.40
C LEU A 210 -9.53 17.45 -17.18
N GLN A 211 -10.31 16.83 -16.29
CA GLN A 211 -9.84 16.19 -15.07
C GLN A 211 -9.57 14.69 -15.26
N ALA A 212 -10.12 14.09 -16.33
CA ALA A 212 -9.99 12.69 -16.71
C ALA A 212 -8.71 12.42 -17.51
#